data_AF-A0A5B8KGU6-F1
#
_entry.id   AF-A0A5B8KGU6-F1
#
_cell.length_a   1.000
_cell.length_b   1.000
_cell.length_c   1.000
_cell.angle_alpha   90.00
_cell.angle_beta   90.00
_cell.angle_gamma   90.00
#
_symmetry.space_group_name_H-M   'P 1'
#
loop_
_entity.id
_entity.type
_entity.pdbx_description
1 polymer ?
#
loop_
_entity_poly.entity_id
_entity_poly.type
_entity_poly.pdbx_seq_one_letter_code
_entity_poly.pdbx_strand_id
1 'polypeptide(L)'
;MEHKPLPGHIAAALAGAGGATDSAGQPWAGRSLSGDDAKIHNFEDDDGAADAGYRAALAALAAGTGDEAAVVASLATARVFVPILARLAEEGDALAGQEGKEHHSGELHGDKQADMALVTLQAPDGRTALPVFTSAAALAAWHAEARPVAVYAARAALSAVAEGAELLVLDPGSAATFVVRRPAVWALARQHSWTPSYSDPAVAEAVGTAAAGLPALRRVEIQPGGGVASAQAGGGQLPGGGAGPELRMVLYLEDGLDAAAVQSLVAGLNDALARNETFAERVDSIDIKLQRAAP
;
A
#
# COMPACT_ATOMS: atom_id res chain seq x y z
N MET A 1 -19.87 0.84 -46.59
CA MET A 1 -19.61 0.37 -45.22
C MET A 1 -20.95 0.20 -44.55
N GLU A 2 -21.34 -1.05 -44.31
CA GLU A 2 -22.63 -1.42 -43.76
C GLU A 2 -22.59 -1.19 -42.25
N HIS A 3 -23.45 -0.31 -41.74
CA HIS A 3 -23.51 0.03 -40.33
C HIS A 3 -24.02 -1.20 -39.56
N LYS A 4 -23.14 -1.87 -38.81
CA LYS A 4 -23.55 -3.00 -37.97
C LYS A 4 -24.50 -2.48 -36.88
N PRO A 5 -25.73 -3.00 -36.75
CA PRO A 5 -26.66 -2.53 -35.73
C PRO A 5 -26.09 -2.81 -34.34
N LEU A 6 -26.31 -1.85 -33.43
CA LEU A 6 -25.89 -1.97 -32.03
C LEU A 6 -26.49 -3.26 -31.43
N PRO A 7 -25.71 -4.02 -30.63
CA PRO A 7 -26.24 -5.13 -29.87
C PRO A 7 -27.46 -4.70 -29.05
N GLY A 8 -28.51 -5.53 -29.03
CA GLY A 8 -29.82 -5.14 -28.48
C GLY A 8 -29.80 -4.66 -27.02
N HIS A 9 -28.87 -5.14 -26.20
CA HIS A 9 -28.69 -4.69 -24.82
C HIS A 9 -28.13 -3.26 -24.72
N ILE A 10 -27.25 -2.86 -25.65
CA ILE A 10 -26.69 -1.49 -25.73
C ILE A 10 -27.75 -0.52 -26.24
N ALA A 11 -28.50 -0.91 -27.27
CA ALA A 11 -29.61 -0.10 -27.78
C ALA A 11 -30.69 0.14 -26.70
N ALA A 12 -31.00 -0.88 -25.89
CA ALA A 12 -31.95 -0.74 -24.77
C ALA A 12 -31.40 0.15 -23.63
N ALA A 13 -30.12 0.03 -23.29
CA ALA A 13 -29.49 0.88 -22.28
C ALA A 13 -29.45 2.36 -22.70
N LEU A 14 -29.13 2.65 -23.97
CA LEU A 14 -29.14 4.00 -24.52
C LEU A 14 -30.54 4.60 -24.60
N ALA A 15 -31.56 3.78 -24.90
CA ALA A 15 -32.95 4.24 -24.90
C ALA A 15 -33.46 4.63 -23.49
N GLY A 16 -32.85 4.09 -22.43
CA GLY A 16 -33.15 4.45 -21.03
C GLY A 16 -32.29 5.59 -20.46
N ALA A 17 -31.17 5.93 -21.10
CA ALA A 17 -30.28 6.98 -20.65
C ALA A 17 -30.91 8.37 -20.84
N GLY A 18 -31.08 9.12 -19.75
CA GLY A 18 -31.60 10.50 -19.78
C GLY A 18 -33.14 10.65 -19.81
N GLY A 19 -33.92 9.61 -19.48
CA GLY A 19 -35.41 9.58 -19.41
C GLY A 19 -36.11 10.53 -18.40
N ALA A 20 -36.93 10.06 -17.46
CA ALA A 20 -37.36 10.87 -16.29
C ALA A 20 -37.01 10.21 -14.94
N THR A 21 -36.45 8.99 -14.98
CA THR A 21 -36.22 8.10 -13.85
C THR A 21 -34.91 7.31 -13.98
N ASP A 22 -34.19 7.08 -12.88
CA ASP A 22 -32.96 6.26 -12.85
C ASP A 22 -33.20 4.79 -13.26
N SER A 23 -32.12 4.00 -13.32
CA SER A 23 -32.18 2.58 -13.70
C SER A 23 -33.01 1.69 -12.76
N ALA A 24 -33.40 2.20 -11.59
CA ALA A 24 -34.33 1.56 -10.66
C ALA A 24 -35.76 2.10 -10.79
N GLY A 25 -36.05 2.93 -11.80
CA GLY A 25 -37.37 3.50 -12.07
C GLY A 25 -37.73 4.69 -11.17
N GLN A 26 -36.76 5.28 -10.46
CA GLN A 26 -37.04 6.37 -9.54
C GLN A 26 -36.90 7.75 -10.22
N PRO A 27 -37.88 8.67 -10.09
CA PRO A 27 -37.82 9.99 -10.73
C PRO A 27 -36.61 10.84 -10.33
N TRP A 28 -36.06 11.60 -11.29
CA TRP A 28 -35.03 12.60 -11.01
C TRP A 28 -35.61 13.91 -10.45
N ALA A 29 -36.86 14.23 -10.83
CA ALA A 29 -37.53 15.45 -10.37
C ALA A 29 -37.68 15.46 -8.85
N GLY A 30 -37.31 16.57 -8.21
CA GLY A 30 -37.41 16.75 -6.76
C GLY A 30 -36.22 16.22 -5.95
N ARG A 31 -35.20 15.63 -6.58
CA ARG A 31 -33.93 15.34 -5.91
C ARG A 31 -33.04 16.59 -5.91
N SER A 32 -32.55 16.99 -4.74
CA SER A 32 -31.57 18.06 -4.55
C SER A 32 -30.23 17.47 -4.15
N LEU A 33 -29.13 17.96 -4.72
CA LEU A 33 -27.76 17.67 -4.25
C LEU A 33 -27.29 18.70 -3.20
N SER A 34 -28.25 19.38 -2.57
CA SER A 34 -28.00 20.49 -1.64
C SER A 34 -29.00 20.46 -0.48
N GLY A 35 -28.58 20.90 0.70
CA GLY A 35 -29.39 20.88 1.93
C GLY A 35 -29.38 19.52 2.63
N ASP A 36 -30.41 19.19 3.40
CA ASP A 36 -30.50 17.91 4.13
C ASP A 36 -30.51 16.67 3.20
N ASP A 37 -30.91 16.84 1.94
CA ASP A 37 -30.87 15.79 0.90
C ASP A 37 -29.44 15.48 0.42
N ALA A 38 -28.45 16.33 0.76
CA ALA A 38 -27.03 16.17 0.39
C ALA A 38 -26.21 15.34 1.40
N LYS A 39 -26.82 14.87 2.51
CA LYS A 39 -26.22 13.99 3.53
C LYS A 39 -25.92 12.58 3.02
N ILE A 40 -25.37 12.49 1.81
CA ILE A 40 -24.95 11.27 1.14
C ILE A 40 -23.42 11.09 1.28
N HIS A 41 -22.70 12.11 1.77
CA HIS A 41 -21.23 12.13 1.84
C HIS A 41 -20.71 12.22 3.28
N ASN A 42 -19.80 11.30 3.65
CA ASN A 42 -19.23 11.21 5.00
C ASN A 42 -18.24 12.34 5.38
N PHE A 43 -18.04 13.34 4.52
CA PHE A 43 -16.95 14.32 4.61
C PHE A 43 -17.43 15.76 4.31
N GLU A 44 -18.69 16.13 4.62
CA GLU A 44 -19.23 17.46 4.30
C GLU A 44 -18.44 18.63 4.95
N ASP A 45 -17.94 18.45 6.16
CA ASP A 45 -17.16 19.46 6.90
C ASP A 45 -15.63 19.25 6.78
N ASP A 46 -15.19 18.43 5.82
CA ASP A 46 -13.77 18.13 5.61
C ASP A 46 -13.02 19.32 4.99
N ASP A 47 -12.13 19.92 5.78
CA ASP A 47 -11.30 21.05 5.37
C ASP A 47 -10.09 20.66 4.48
N GLY A 48 -9.94 19.36 4.20
CA GLY A 48 -8.86 18.83 3.37
C GLY A 48 -7.51 18.73 4.09
N ALA A 49 -7.41 19.06 5.38
CA ALA A 49 -6.18 18.97 6.16
C ALA A 49 -5.88 17.52 6.60
N ALA A 50 -4.64 17.26 7.00
CA ALA A 50 -4.29 15.95 7.56
C ALA A 50 -4.90 15.75 8.95
N ASP A 51 -5.37 14.52 9.21
CA ASP A 51 -5.94 14.12 10.50
C ASP A 51 -5.01 14.47 11.67
N ALA A 52 -5.59 15.06 12.72
CA ALA A 52 -4.82 15.54 13.86
C ALA A 52 -4.13 14.39 14.63
N GLY A 53 -4.77 13.22 14.71
CA GLY A 53 -4.22 12.03 15.31
C GLY A 53 -3.01 11.51 14.52
N TYR A 54 -3.12 11.45 13.19
CA TYR A 54 -2.00 11.09 12.32
C TYR A 54 -0.82 12.05 12.48
N ARG A 55 -1.06 13.36 12.43
CA ARG A 55 -0.01 14.37 12.62
C ARG A 55 0.67 14.25 13.98
N ALA A 56 -0.09 14.01 15.04
CA ALA A 56 0.46 13.82 16.38
C ALA A 56 1.30 12.54 16.49
N ALA A 57 0.83 11.43 15.92
CA ALA A 57 1.57 10.17 15.91
C ALA A 57 2.88 10.28 15.12
N LEU A 58 2.86 10.94 13.95
CA LEU A 58 4.05 11.16 13.13
C LEU A 58 5.08 12.06 13.86
N ALA A 59 4.61 13.10 14.55
CA ALA A 59 5.48 13.96 15.35
C ALA A 59 6.09 13.20 16.55
N ALA A 60 5.31 12.36 17.23
CA ALA A 60 5.80 11.51 18.33
C ALA A 60 6.85 10.50 17.84
N LEU A 61 6.63 9.88 16.67
CA LEU A 61 7.62 9.00 16.03
C LEU A 61 8.90 9.77 15.71
N ALA A 62 8.81 10.96 15.11
CA ALA A 62 9.97 11.80 14.81
C ALA A 62 10.74 12.22 16.07
N ALA A 63 10.04 12.42 17.19
CA ALA A 63 10.63 12.75 18.49
C ALA A 63 11.18 11.51 19.25
N GLY A 64 10.96 10.30 18.75
CA GLY A 64 11.33 9.05 19.43
C GLY A 64 10.49 8.74 20.68
N THR A 65 9.34 9.41 20.84
CA THR A 65 8.40 9.18 21.94
C THR A 65 7.18 8.36 21.52
N GLY A 66 7.13 7.93 20.26
CA GLY A 66 6.12 7.04 19.69
C GLY A 66 6.75 6.02 18.74
N ASP A 67 5.93 5.16 18.15
CA ASP A 67 6.35 4.05 17.29
C ASP A 67 5.54 3.97 15.97
N GLU A 68 5.97 3.11 15.05
CA GLU A 68 5.27 2.90 13.78
C GLU A 68 3.84 2.36 13.99
N ALA A 69 3.62 1.55 15.03
CA ALA A 69 2.31 0.98 15.34
C ALA A 69 1.28 2.08 15.63
N ALA A 70 1.65 3.11 16.40
CA ALA A 70 0.81 4.25 16.69
C ALA A 70 0.49 5.08 15.44
N VAL A 71 1.46 5.24 14.52
CA VAL A 71 1.22 5.92 13.23
C VAL A 71 0.21 5.14 12.39
N VAL A 72 0.39 3.82 12.23
CA VAL A 72 -0.56 2.98 11.48
C VAL A 72 -1.93 2.94 12.14
N ALA A 73 -2.00 2.86 13.47
CA ALA A 73 -3.25 2.86 14.22
C ALA A 73 -4.03 4.18 14.03
N SER A 74 -3.33 5.32 14.00
CA SER A 74 -3.98 6.62 13.75
C SER A 74 -4.67 6.70 12.38
N LEU A 75 -4.20 5.94 11.39
CA LEU A 75 -4.81 5.88 10.06
C LEU A 75 -6.14 5.13 10.04
N ALA A 76 -6.44 4.28 11.02
CA ALA A 76 -7.61 3.40 11.01
C ALA A 76 -8.94 4.14 10.77
N THR A 77 -9.04 5.38 11.27
CA THR A 77 -10.21 6.25 11.13
C THR A 77 -9.94 7.52 10.33
N ALA A 78 -8.70 7.75 9.91
CA ALA A 78 -8.32 8.96 9.20
C ALA A 78 -8.88 8.97 7.77
N ARG A 79 -9.34 10.15 7.34
CA ARG A 79 -9.61 10.41 5.92
C ARG A 79 -8.29 10.63 5.20
N VAL A 80 -8.15 9.97 4.05
CA VAL A 80 -7.07 10.17 3.09
C VAL A 80 -7.64 10.46 1.70
N PHE A 81 -6.79 10.95 0.81
CA PHE A 81 -7.10 11.17 -0.59
C PHE A 81 -6.35 10.17 -1.46
N VAL A 82 -7.08 9.46 -2.31
CA VAL A 82 -6.50 8.63 -3.37
C VAL A 82 -6.54 9.44 -4.67
N PRO A 83 -5.42 9.56 -5.40
CA PRO A 83 -5.39 10.30 -6.66
C PRO A 83 -6.11 9.53 -7.76
N ILE A 84 -6.97 10.22 -8.52
CA ILE A 84 -7.42 9.74 -9.82
C ILE A 84 -6.94 10.69 -10.92
N LEU A 85 -6.33 10.12 -11.95
CA LEU A 85 -5.97 10.85 -13.16
C LEU A 85 -6.93 10.45 -14.28
N ALA A 86 -7.38 11.43 -15.05
CA ALA A 86 -8.11 11.14 -16.27
C ALA A 86 -7.09 10.62 -17.29
N ARG A 87 -7.22 9.35 -17.71
CA ARG A 87 -6.54 8.92 -18.93
C ARG A 87 -7.26 9.60 -20.10
N LEU A 88 -6.62 10.55 -20.76
CA LEU A 88 -6.96 10.82 -22.15
C LEU A 88 -6.62 9.54 -22.91
N ALA A 89 -7.57 8.96 -23.62
CA ALA A 89 -7.28 7.95 -24.62
C ALA A 89 -6.51 8.65 -25.76
N GLU A 90 -5.24 8.97 -25.52
CA GLU A 90 -4.31 9.33 -26.57
C GLU A 90 -3.61 8.04 -27.01
N GLU A 91 -3.78 7.77 -28.29
CA GLU A 91 -3.17 6.68 -29.03
C GLU A 91 -1.64 6.74 -28.91
N GLY A 92 -1.03 5.62 -28.56
CA GLY A 92 0.37 5.31 -28.90
C GLY A 92 1.44 5.91 -28.00
N ASP A 93 2.18 5.02 -27.33
CA ASP A 93 3.55 5.21 -26.83
C ASP A 93 3.79 6.28 -25.74
N ALA A 94 3.75 5.83 -24.48
CA ALA A 94 4.95 5.72 -23.63
C ALA A 94 4.55 5.34 -22.19
N LEU A 95 5.39 4.52 -21.55
CA LEU A 95 5.29 4.01 -20.16
C LEU A 95 4.50 2.70 -19.98
N ALA A 96 4.83 1.69 -20.79
CA ALA A 96 4.86 0.31 -20.31
C ALA A 96 6.10 -0.37 -20.89
N GLY A 97 6.92 -0.92 -20.00
CA GLY A 97 8.04 -1.79 -20.38
C GLY A 97 7.51 -2.93 -21.26
N GLN A 98 8.23 -3.15 -22.36
CA GLN A 98 7.93 -4.11 -23.39
C GLN A 98 7.81 -5.53 -22.84
N GLU A 99 6.67 -6.18 -23.07
CA GLU A 99 6.60 -7.57 -23.52
C GLU A 99 5.22 -7.80 -24.17
N GLY A 100 5.25 -8.12 -25.46
CA GLY A 100 4.11 -7.95 -26.37
C GLY A 100 2.98 -8.96 -26.22
N LYS A 101 1.80 -8.52 -26.65
CA LYS A 101 0.85 -9.31 -27.45
C LYS A 101 0.00 -8.35 -28.26
N GLU A 102 0.22 -8.40 -29.57
CA GLU A 102 -0.57 -7.73 -30.60
C GLU A 102 -2.05 -8.11 -30.46
N HIS A 103 -2.91 -7.12 -30.23
CA HIS A 103 -4.35 -7.29 -30.45
C HIS A 103 -4.89 -6.13 -31.29
N HIS A 104 -5.00 -6.45 -32.58
CA HIS A 104 -5.88 -5.91 -33.61
C HIS A 104 -6.58 -4.57 -33.34
N SER A 105 -6.10 -3.56 -34.08
CA SER A 105 -6.79 -2.32 -34.43
C SER A 105 -8.19 -2.58 -34.99
N GLY A 106 -9.20 -2.06 -34.29
CA GLY A 106 -10.55 -1.90 -34.79
C GLY A 106 -11.12 -0.60 -34.25
N GLU A 107 -11.15 0.42 -35.12
CA GLU A 107 -11.78 1.73 -34.87
C GLU A 107 -13.20 1.56 -34.32
N LEU A 108 -13.42 1.99 -33.08
CA LEU A 108 -14.75 2.17 -32.50
C LEU A 108 -14.83 3.56 -31.88
N HIS A 109 -15.47 4.46 -32.62
CA HIS A 109 -15.84 5.78 -32.15
C HIS A 109 -16.86 5.65 -31.02
N GLY A 110 -16.53 6.25 -29.87
CA GLY A 110 -17.50 6.78 -28.93
C GLY A 110 -18.20 5.77 -28.02
N ASP A 111 -17.46 5.26 -27.04
CA ASP A 111 -18.02 5.12 -25.70
C ASP A 111 -17.06 5.80 -24.72
N LYS A 112 -17.50 6.91 -24.09
CA LYS A 112 -16.72 7.59 -23.04
C LYS A 112 -16.85 6.77 -21.74
N GLN A 113 -16.38 5.53 -21.76
CA GLN A 113 -15.95 4.88 -20.54
C GLN A 113 -14.70 5.62 -20.08
N ALA A 114 -14.88 6.57 -19.15
CA ALA A 114 -13.77 7.11 -18.40
C ALA A 114 -13.18 5.95 -17.59
N ASP A 115 -12.14 5.31 -18.14
CA ASP A 115 -11.34 4.32 -17.44
C ASP A 115 -10.58 5.05 -16.34
N MET A 116 -11.24 5.25 -15.19
CA MET A 116 -10.68 5.95 -14.03
C MET A 116 -9.66 5.02 -13.38
N ALA A 117 -8.41 5.20 -13.79
CA ALA A 117 -7.30 4.41 -13.29
C ALA A 117 -6.87 4.89 -11.91
N LEU A 118 -6.79 3.96 -10.95
CA LEU A 118 -5.98 4.16 -9.76
C LEU A 118 -4.53 4.30 -10.19
N VAL A 119 -3.87 5.35 -9.74
CA VAL A 119 -2.43 5.50 -9.97
C VAL A 119 -1.69 4.57 -9.02
N THR A 120 -0.76 3.79 -9.54
CA THR A 120 0.16 2.98 -8.73
C THR A 120 1.59 3.47 -8.92
N LEU A 121 2.41 3.27 -7.89
CA LEU A 121 3.85 3.50 -7.92
C LEU A 121 4.57 2.16 -7.91
N GLN A 122 5.80 2.14 -8.42
CA GLN A 122 6.73 1.04 -8.19
C GLN A 122 7.73 1.44 -7.12
N ALA A 123 7.79 0.67 -6.03
CA ALA A 123 8.80 0.82 -5.01
C ALA A 123 10.19 0.38 -5.54
N PRO A 124 11.31 0.81 -4.91
CA PRO A 124 12.65 0.44 -5.36
C PRO A 124 12.93 -1.07 -5.39
N ASP A 125 12.18 -1.86 -4.62
CA ASP A 125 12.23 -3.32 -4.58
C ASP A 125 11.29 -4.00 -5.60
N GLY A 126 10.63 -3.22 -6.46
CA GLY A 126 9.76 -3.69 -7.53
C GLY A 126 8.31 -3.96 -7.12
N ARG A 127 7.94 -3.67 -5.87
CA ARG A 127 6.58 -3.87 -5.38
C ARG A 127 5.65 -2.74 -5.80
N THR A 128 4.43 -3.11 -6.16
CA THR A 128 3.37 -2.16 -6.45
C THR A 128 2.91 -1.46 -5.17
N ALA A 129 2.82 -0.14 -5.21
CA ALA A 129 2.38 0.69 -4.10
C ALA A 129 1.22 1.61 -4.52
N LEU A 130 0.28 1.84 -3.61
CA LEU A 130 -0.76 2.85 -3.78
C LEU A 130 -0.29 4.18 -3.15
N PRO A 131 -0.14 5.27 -3.92
CA PRO A 131 0.06 6.59 -3.37
C PRO A 131 -1.22 7.06 -2.67
N VAL A 132 -1.09 7.51 -1.44
CA VAL A 132 -2.19 7.98 -0.60
C VAL A 132 -1.77 9.31 0.03
N PHE A 133 -2.66 10.29 0.06
CA PHE A 133 -2.35 11.62 0.55
C PHE A 133 -3.14 11.94 1.79
N THR A 134 -2.49 12.46 2.82
CA THR A 134 -3.15 12.81 4.08
C THR A 134 -3.84 14.17 4.00
N SER A 135 -3.48 15.01 3.03
CA SER A 135 -4.12 16.30 2.79
C SER A 135 -4.31 16.60 1.30
N ALA A 136 -5.31 17.42 0.98
CA ALA A 136 -5.56 17.88 -0.38
C ALA A 136 -4.38 18.73 -0.91
N ALA A 137 -3.73 19.49 -0.03
CA ALA A 137 -2.54 20.27 -0.36
C ALA A 137 -1.35 19.37 -0.77
N ALA A 138 -1.12 18.26 -0.07
CA ALA A 138 -0.07 17.31 -0.43
C ALA A 138 -0.35 16.65 -1.79
N LEU A 139 -1.59 16.27 -2.06
CA LEU A 139 -1.99 15.73 -3.37
C LEU A 139 -1.77 16.75 -4.50
N ALA A 140 -2.23 17.99 -4.30
CA ALA A 140 -2.10 19.04 -5.32
C ALA A 140 -0.64 19.40 -5.60
N ALA A 141 0.23 19.35 -4.58
CA ALA A 141 1.67 19.54 -4.73
C ALA A 141 2.34 18.38 -5.48
N TRP A 142 1.81 17.16 -5.33
CA TRP A 142 2.33 15.98 -6.02
C TRP A 142 1.93 15.94 -7.50
N HIS A 143 0.66 16.23 -7.81
CA HIS A 143 0.19 16.27 -9.20
C HIS A 143 -1.02 17.21 -9.36
N ALA A 144 -0.84 18.32 -10.08
CA ALA A 144 -1.85 19.39 -10.18
C ALA A 144 -3.17 18.96 -10.83
N GLU A 145 -3.15 17.99 -11.74
CA GLU A 145 -4.36 17.48 -12.41
C GLU A 145 -5.02 16.30 -11.69
N ALA A 146 -4.42 15.81 -10.59
CA ALA A 146 -4.99 14.69 -9.85
C ALA A 146 -6.28 15.12 -9.15
N ARG A 147 -7.34 14.35 -9.37
CA ARG A 147 -8.62 14.57 -8.71
C ARG A 147 -8.62 13.84 -7.37
N PRO A 148 -8.87 14.55 -6.24
CA PRO A 148 -8.94 13.91 -4.93
C PRO A 148 -10.18 13.05 -4.80
N VAL A 149 -10.00 11.80 -4.37
CA VAL A 149 -11.10 10.96 -3.87
C VAL A 149 -10.89 10.74 -2.38
N ALA A 150 -11.75 11.36 -1.56
CA ALA A 150 -11.72 11.21 -0.11
C ALA A 150 -12.26 9.84 0.31
N VAL A 151 -11.47 9.08 1.06
CA VAL A 151 -11.83 7.78 1.62
C VAL A 151 -11.21 7.60 3.00
N TYR A 152 -11.76 6.72 3.82
CA TYR A 152 -11.04 6.27 5.00
C TYR A 152 -9.79 5.47 4.61
N ALA A 153 -8.67 5.64 5.32
CA ALA A 153 -7.42 4.95 5.00
C ALA A 153 -7.58 3.42 5.04
N ALA A 154 -8.42 2.91 5.93
CA ALA A 154 -8.86 1.52 5.96
C ALA A 154 -9.40 1.02 4.61
N ARG A 155 -10.21 1.84 3.95
CA ARG A 155 -10.82 1.53 2.67
C ARG A 155 -9.80 1.67 1.54
N ALA A 156 -8.89 2.65 1.60
CA ALA A 156 -7.76 2.74 0.68
C ALA A 156 -6.86 1.50 0.78
N ALA A 157 -6.58 1.01 1.99
CA ALA A 157 -5.82 -0.22 2.23
C ALA A 157 -6.52 -1.45 1.65
N LEU A 158 -7.84 -1.56 1.84
CA LEU A 158 -8.63 -2.64 1.25
C LEU A 158 -8.57 -2.60 -0.29
N SER A 159 -8.70 -1.42 -0.89
CA SER A 159 -8.54 -1.25 -2.34
C SER A 159 -7.14 -1.61 -2.81
N ALA A 160 -6.09 -1.18 -2.09
CA ALA A 160 -4.71 -1.55 -2.42
C ALA A 160 -4.53 -3.08 -2.45
N VAL A 161 -5.00 -3.78 -1.42
CA VAL A 161 -4.96 -5.25 -1.37
C VAL A 161 -5.73 -5.89 -2.52
N ALA A 162 -6.93 -5.39 -2.85
CA ALA A 162 -7.75 -5.93 -3.94
C ALA A 162 -7.08 -5.76 -5.31
N GLU A 163 -6.32 -4.68 -5.51
CA GLU A 163 -5.59 -4.36 -6.75
C GLU A 163 -4.16 -4.92 -6.75
N GLY A 164 -3.77 -5.71 -5.73
CA GLY A 164 -2.44 -6.30 -5.63
C GLY A 164 -1.32 -5.31 -5.27
N ALA A 165 -1.66 -4.10 -4.83
CA ALA A 165 -0.69 -3.18 -4.25
C ALA A 165 -0.35 -3.62 -2.82
N GLU A 166 0.92 -3.78 -2.55
CA GLU A 166 1.42 -4.30 -1.28
C GLU A 166 1.74 -3.21 -0.27
N LEU A 167 1.94 -1.97 -0.75
CA LEU A 167 2.35 -0.82 0.06
C LEU A 167 1.34 0.30 -0.07
N LEU A 168 1.14 1.06 1.01
CA LEU A 168 0.63 2.43 0.90
C LEU A 168 1.80 3.40 1.10
N VAL A 169 1.97 4.34 0.18
CA VAL A 169 2.98 5.40 0.31
C VAL A 169 2.24 6.68 0.64
N LEU A 170 2.40 7.15 1.87
CA LEU A 170 1.70 8.33 2.41
C LEU A 170 2.49 9.58 2.05
N ASP A 171 1.81 10.53 1.40
CA ASP A 171 2.35 11.81 0.93
C ASP A 171 3.70 11.66 0.21
N PRO A 172 3.76 10.89 -0.90
CA PRO A 172 5.00 10.70 -1.67
C PRO A 172 5.56 12.04 -2.15
N GLY A 173 6.86 12.24 -1.93
CA GLY A 173 7.56 13.46 -2.34
C GLY A 173 7.29 14.69 -1.45
N SER A 174 6.51 14.53 -0.38
CA SER A 174 6.32 15.57 0.63
C SER A 174 7.54 15.67 1.57
N ALA A 175 7.49 16.63 2.50
CA ALA A 175 8.52 16.75 3.54
C ALA A 175 8.65 15.48 4.38
N ALA A 176 7.54 14.77 4.61
CA ALA A 176 7.50 13.54 5.38
C ALA A 176 6.71 12.45 4.67
N THR A 177 7.41 11.55 3.99
CA THR A 177 6.82 10.34 3.41
C THR A 177 6.90 9.19 4.41
N PHE A 178 5.78 8.48 4.56
CA PHE A 178 5.67 7.29 5.41
C PHE A 178 5.12 6.11 4.59
N VAL A 179 5.82 4.99 4.58
CA VAL A 179 5.40 3.76 3.89
C VAL A 179 4.74 2.82 4.89
N VAL A 180 3.49 2.45 4.62
CA VAL A 180 2.79 1.37 5.31
C VAL A 180 3.08 0.08 4.54
N ARG A 181 3.83 -0.83 5.17
CA ARG A 181 4.29 -2.11 4.60
C ARG A 181 3.18 -3.16 4.59
N ARG A 182 3.32 -4.25 3.81
CA ARG A 182 2.23 -5.21 3.52
C ARG A 182 1.51 -5.73 4.76
N PRO A 183 2.18 -6.24 5.82
CA PRO A 183 1.48 -6.69 7.02
C PRO A 183 0.63 -5.59 7.67
N ALA A 184 1.13 -4.34 7.67
CA ALA A 184 0.41 -3.18 8.19
C ALA A 184 -0.75 -2.75 7.28
N VAL A 185 -0.60 -2.84 5.94
CA VAL A 185 -1.69 -2.59 4.99
C VAL A 185 -2.82 -3.59 5.22
N TRP A 186 -2.51 -4.88 5.36
CA TRP A 186 -3.49 -5.92 5.66
C TRP A 186 -4.19 -5.71 7.00
N ALA A 187 -3.44 -5.34 8.05
CA ALA A 187 -4.02 -5.02 9.35
C ALA A 187 -4.96 -3.81 9.27
N LEU A 188 -4.55 -2.74 8.59
CA LEU A 188 -5.35 -1.54 8.38
C LEU A 188 -6.64 -1.82 7.58
N ALA A 189 -6.54 -2.61 6.51
CA ALA A 189 -7.67 -3.05 5.68
C ALA A 189 -8.68 -3.89 6.48
N ARG A 190 -8.20 -4.73 7.40
CA ARG A 190 -9.03 -5.55 8.29
C ARG A 190 -9.41 -4.85 9.60
N GLN A 191 -9.00 -3.60 9.81
CA GLN A 191 -9.22 -2.83 11.04
C GLN A 191 -8.70 -3.53 12.31
N HIS A 192 -7.54 -4.19 12.19
CA HIS A 192 -6.83 -4.80 13.31
C HIS A 192 -5.63 -3.95 13.72
N SER A 193 -5.22 -4.10 14.99
CA SER A 193 -3.93 -3.58 15.46
C SER A 193 -2.79 -4.27 14.73
N TRP A 194 -1.74 -3.50 14.43
CA TRP A 194 -0.51 -4.02 13.85
C TRP A 194 0.67 -3.79 14.80
N THR A 195 1.60 -4.74 14.84
CA THR A 195 2.88 -4.62 15.53
C THR A 195 3.99 -4.86 14.50
N PRO A 196 5.02 -4.01 14.42
CA PRO A 196 6.17 -4.26 13.56
C PRO A 196 6.83 -5.61 13.86
N SER A 197 7.29 -6.31 12.84
CA SER A 197 7.85 -7.66 12.97
C SER A 197 9.01 -7.77 13.97
N TYR A 198 9.86 -6.74 14.04
CA TYR A 198 10.99 -6.66 14.97
C TYR A 198 10.59 -6.41 16.44
N SER A 199 9.31 -6.13 16.70
CA SER A 199 8.73 -5.94 18.03
C SER A 199 7.62 -6.95 18.36
N ASP A 200 7.36 -7.92 17.48
CA ASP A 200 6.30 -8.91 17.64
C ASP A 200 6.82 -10.19 18.34
N PRO A 201 6.33 -10.52 19.56
CA PRO A 201 6.72 -11.73 20.26
C PRO A 201 6.44 -13.03 19.49
N ALA A 202 5.39 -13.09 18.68
CA ALA A 202 5.06 -14.29 17.90
C ALA A 202 6.05 -14.50 16.75
N VAL A 203 6.58 -13.41 16.17
CA VAL A 203 7.68 -13.48 15.19
C VAL A 203 8.96 -13.96 15.87
N ALA A 204 9.27 -13.46 17.07
CA ALA A 204 10.42 -13.92 17.84
C ALA A 204 10.35 -15.42 18.16
N GLU A 205 9.18 -15.91 18.57
CA GLU A 205 8.93 -17.34 18.83
C GLU A 205 9.07 -18.19 17.55
N ALA A 206 8.51 -17.74 16.43
CA ALA A 206 8.63 -18.41 15.14
C ALA A 206 10.10 -18.52 14.70
N VAL A 207 10.87 -17.44 14.85
CA VAL A 207 12.31 -17.41 14.57
C VAL A 207 13.08 -18.35 15.50
N GLY A 208 12.79 -18.34 16.80
CA GLY A 208 13.41 -19.25 17.76
C GLY A 208 13.14 -20.72 17.46
N THR A 209 11.90 -21.04 17.09
CA THR A 209 11.50 -22.41 16.71
C THR A 209 12.21 -22.87 15.45
N ALA A 210 12.29 -22.02 14.42
CA ALA A 210 13.02 -22.33 13.18
C ALA A 210 14.53 -22.51 13.44
N ALA A 211 15.10 -21.67 14.31
CA ALA A 211 16.52 -21.73 14.66
C ALA A 211 16.89 -22.99 15.45
N ALA A 212 16.00 -23.51 16.31
CA ALA A 212 16.26 -24.69 17.13
C ALA A 212 16.57 -25.97 16.32
N GLY A 213 16.13 -26.02 15.05
CA GLY A 213 16.42 -27.13 14.14
C GLY A 213 17.81 -27.09 13.49
N LEU A 214 18.64 -26.07 13.78
CA LEU A 214 19.90 -25.81 13.09
C LEU A 214 21.09 -25.85 14.08
N PRO A 215 21.78 -26.99 14.25
CA PRO A 215 22.79 -27.17 15.30
C PRO A 215 23.95 -26.16 15.29
N ALA A 216 24.34 -25.70 14.10
CA ALA A 216 25.44 -24.75 13.91
C ALA A 216 25.01 -23.28 14.13
N LEU A 217 23.72 -23.00 14.35
CA LEU A 217 23.21 -21.69 14.73
C LEU A 217 23.15 -21.62 16.27
N ARG A 218 24.09 -20.88 16.87
CA ARG A 218 24.21 -20.78 18.34
C ARG A 218 23.21 -19.80 18.95
N ARG A 219 22.93 -18.71 18.24
CA ARG A 219 21.98 -17.68 18.65
C ARG A 219 21.41 -16.97 17.44
N VAL A 220 20.16 -16.54 17.55
CA VAL A 220 19.52 -15.61 16.62
C VAL A 220 19.00 -14.41 17.39
N GLU A 221 19.25 -13.22 16.86
CA GLU A 221 18.68 -11.96 17.37
C GLU A 221 17.85 -11.33 16.25
N ILE A 222 16.70 -10.77 16.62
CA ILE A 222 15.88 -9.95 15.72
C ILE A 222 16.00 -8.48 16.13
N GLN A 223 16.07 -7.59 15.15
CA GLN A 223 16.17 -6.16 15.36
C GLN A 223 15.58 -5.39 14.16
N PRO A 224 15.34 -4.07 14.27
CA PRO A 224 14.95 -3.26 13.13
C PRO A 224 15.96 -3.40 11.97
N GLY A 225 15.41 -3.61 10.78
CA GLY A 225 16.13 -3.73 9.52
C GLY A 225 16.73 -2.41 9.05
N GLY A 226 17.64 -2.49 8.08
CA GLY A 226 18.34 -1.32 7.56
C GLY A 226 17.44 -0.29 6.87
N GLY A 227 16.26 -0.69 6.42
CA GLY A 227 15.33 0.18 5.70
C GLY A 227 14.04 0.50 6.46
N VAL A 228 14.04 0.34 7.79
CA VAL A 228 12.93 0.81 8.64
C VAL A 228 12.84 2.33 8.64
N ALA A 229 13.99 3.03 8.67
CA ALA A 229 14.02 4.48 8.67
C ALA A 229 13.65 5.06 7.29
N SER A 230 12.80 6.08 7.27
CA SER A 230 12.44 6.81 6.06
C SER A 230 13.28 8.08 5.90
N ALA A 231 13.89 8.25 4.72
CA ALA A 231 14.56 9.49 4.37
C ALA A 231 13.54 10.60 4.11
N GLN A 232 13.76 11.78 4.68
CA GLN A 232 12.87 12.94 4.56
C GLN A 232 13.45 13.94 3.57
N ALA A 233 12.61 14.71 2.86
CA ALA A 233 13.07 15.63 1.82
C ALA A 233 14.05 16.70 2.34
N GLY A 234 13.96 17.06 3.63
CA GLY A 234 14.89 17.99 4.29
C GLY A 234 16.24 17.38 4.73
N GLY A 235 16.54 16.13 4.36
CA GLY A 235 17.77 15.42 4.74
C GLY A 235 17.76 14.75 6.12
N GLY A 236 16.66 14.87 6.86
CA GLY A 236 16.44 14.14 8.11
C GLY A 236 16.01 12.69 7.89
N GLN A 237 15.94 11.92 8.97
CA GLN A 237 15.38 10.57 8.97
C GLN A 237 14.26 10.45 9.99
N LEU A 238 13.17 9.80 9.59
CA LEU A 238 12.13 9.35 10.49
C LEU A 238 12.47 7.90 10.92
N PRO A 239 12.40 7.54 12.21
CA PRO A 239 12.73 6.19 12.69
C PRO A 239 11.62 5.17 12.40
N GLY A 240 11.03 5.23 11.21
CA GLY A 240 9.92 4.40 10.76
C GLY A 240 9.43 4.85 9.38
N GLY A 241 8.49 4.09 8.81
CA GLY A 241 7.87 4.40 7.53
C GLY A 241 8.79 4.21 6.32
N GLY A 242 9.92 3.52 6.47
CA GLY A 242 10.75 3.13 5.34
C GLY A 242 10.17 1.93 4.57
N ALA A 243 10.59 1.80 3.31
CA ALA A 243 10.14 0.73 2.41
C ALA A 243 10.75 -0.65 2.72
N GLY A 244 11.69 -0.74 3.66
CA GLY A 244 12.38 -1.97 4.03
C GLY A 244 13.81 -2.06 3.48
N PRO A 245 14.59 -3.09 3.88
CA PRO A 245 14.17 -4.27 4.66
C PRO A 245 13.72 -3.96 6.10
N GLU A 246 12.65 -4.62 6.55
CA GLU A 246 11.99 -4.37 7.85
C GLU A 246 12.64 -5.14 9.01
N LEU A 247 12.82 -6.45 8.87
CA LEU A 247 13.32 -7.32 9.94
C LEU A 247 14.77 -7.69 9.65
N ARG A 248 15.68 -7.39 10.58
CA ARG A 248 17.05 -7.91 10.52
C ARG A 248 17.19 -9.09 11.45
N MET A 249 17.67 -10.20 10.90
CA MET A 249 18.05 -11.39 11.64
C MET A 249 19.57 -11.48 11.74
N VAL A 250 20.10 -11.42 12.96
CA VAL A 250 21.54 -11.62 13.22
C VAL A 250 21.76 -13.05 13.67
N LEU A 251 22.44 -13.83 12.82
CA LEU A 251 22.73 -15.24 13.03
C LEU A 251 24.14 -15.38 13.60
N TYR A 252 24.25 -15.88 14.82
CA TYR A 252 25.52 -16.18 15.47
C TYR A 252 25.86 -17.65 15.23
N LEU A 253 26.85 -17.87 14.38
CA LEU A 253 27.20 -19.21 13.91
C LEU A 253 28.37 -19.79 14.69
N GLU A 254 28.42 -21.13 14.74
CA GLU A 254 29.58 -21.88 15.20
C GLU A 254 30.82 -21.63 14.33
N ASP A 255 31.99 -21.77 14.94
CA ASP A 255 33.28 -21.65 14.27
C ASP A 255 33.57 -22.80 13.31
N GLY A 256 34.36 -22.53 12.28
CA GLY A 256 34.87 -23.56 11.37
C GLY A 256 33.89 -23.98 10.27
N LEU A 257 32.74 -23.31 10.13
CA LEU A 257 31.86 -23.50 9.00
C LEU A 257 32.50 -22.96 7.71
N ASP A 258 32.49 -23.78 6.67
CA ASP A 258 32.82 -23.32 5.32
C ASP A 258 31.63 -22.60 4.66
N ALA A 259 31.86 -22.02 3.48
CA ALA A 259 30.84 -21.26 2.78
C ALA A 259 29.61 -22.11 2.38
N ALA A 260 29.80 -23.39 2.07
CA ALA A 260 28.70 -24.28 1.68
C ALA A 260 27.81 -24.63 2.89
N ALA A 261 28.42 -24.87 4.05
CA ALA A 261 27.71 -25.10 5.30
C ALA A 261 26.90 -23.86 5.72
N VAL A 262 27.47 -22.65 5.60
CA VAL A 262 26.75 -21.39 5.88
C VAL A 262 25.57 -21.21 4.94
N GLN A 263 25.75 -21.43 3.63
CA GLN A 263 24.67 -21.32 2.65
C GLN A 263 23.55 -22.34 2.93
N SER A 264 23.91 -23.58 3.25
CA SER A 264 22.94 -24.62 3.61
C SER A 264 22.16 -24.28 4.88
N LEU A 265 22.82 -23.70 5.89
CA LEU A 265 22.18 -23.25 7.12
C LEU A 265 21.18 -22.12 6.85
N VAL A 266 21.60 -21.10 6.09
CA VAL A 266 20.72 -19.96 5.75
C VAL A 266 19.53 -20.41 4.91
N ALA A 267 19.75 -21.30 3.93
CA ALA A 267 18.68 -21.88 3.13
C ALA A 267 17.69 -22.68 4.01
N GLY A 268 18.21 -23.53 4.91
CA GLY A 268 17.38 -24.30 5.83
C GLY A 268 16.55 -23.43 6.78
N LEU A 269 17.12 -22.32 7.26
CA LEU A 269 16.40 -21.33 8.06
C LEU A 269 15.30 -20.65 7.26
N ASN A 270 15.61 -20.16 6.06
CA ASN A 270 14.63 -19.51 5.18
C ASN A 270 13.48 -20.47 4.83
N ASP A 271 13.78 -21.73 4.52
CA ASP A 271 12.77 -22.75 4.24
C ASP A 271 11.86 -23.03 5.44
N ALA A 272 12.43 -23.08 6.65
CA ALA A 272 11.65 -23.27 7.87
C ALA A 272 10.73 -22.08 8.16
N LEU A 273 11.23 -20.85 7.97
CA LEU A 273 10.47 -19.62 8.16
C LEU A 273 9.38 -19.43 7.09
N ALA A 274 9.66 -19.76 5.83
CA ALA A 274 8.69 -19.68 4.74
C ALA A 274 7.50 -20.62 4.93
N ARG A 275 7.70 -21.75 5.62
CA ARG A 275 6.63 -22.69 6.02
C ARG A 275 5.89 -22.26 7.29
N ASN A 276 6.37 -21.26 8.02
CA ASN A 276 5.71 -20.74 9.20
C ASN A 276 4.72 -19.64 8.80
N GLU A 277 3.43 -19.94 8.89
CA GLU A 277 2.35 -19.02 8.49
C GLU A 277 2.42 -17.69 9.25
N THR A 278 2.71 -17.72 10.55
CA THR A 278 2.84 -16.49 11.37
C THR A 278 3.97 -15.60 10.87
N PHE A 279 5.13 -16.19 10.54
CA PHE A 279 6.26 -15.43 10.02
C PHE A 279 5.94 -14.85 8.64
N ALA A 280 5.41 -15.66 7.72
CA ALA A 280 5.08 -15.22 6.36
C ALA A 280 4.03 -14.09 6.34
N GLU A 281 3.03 -14.15 7.22
CA GLU A 281 1.99 -13.13 7.32
C GLU A 281 2.51 -11.83 7.95
N ARG A 282 3.32 -11.93 9.01
CA ARG A 282 3.67 -10.78 9.86
C ARG A 282 4.98 -10.08 9.49
N VAL A 283 5.85 -10.71 8.71
CA VAL A 283 7.13 -10.14 8.29
C VAL A 283 7.03 -9.63 6.86
N ASP A 284 7.31 -8.35 6.64
CA ASP A 284 7.26 -7.76 5.29
C ASP A 284 8.47 -8.18 4.44
N SER A 285 9.67 -7.91 4.96
CA SER A 285 10.94 -8.11 4.28
C SER A 285 12.05 -8.38 5.30
N ILE A 286 13.03 -9.20 4.91
CA ILE A 286 14.12 -9.61 5.80
C ILE A 286 15.49 -9.19 5.25
N ASP A 287 16.41 -8.88 6.14
CA ASP A 287 17.84 -8.97 5.87
C ASP A 287 18.53 -9.89 6.89
N ILE A 288 19.60 -10.55 6.47
CA ILE A 288 20.35 -11.50 7.31
C ILE A 288 21.76 -10.96 7.48
N LYS A 289 22.22 -10.91 8.74
CA LYS A 289 23.62 -10.67 9.09
C LYS A 289 24.19 -11.89 9.77
N LEU A 290 25.41 -12.24 9.38
CA LEU A 290 26.16 -13.33 9.98
C LEU A 290 27.18 -12.77 10.97
N GLN A 291 27.25 -13.37 12.14
CA GLN A 291 28.22 -13.06 13.19
C GLN A 291 28.85 -14.34 13.70
N ARG A 292 30.08 -14.23 14.18
CA ARG A 292 30.72 -15.31 14.93
C ARG A 292 30.08 -15.38 16.31
N ALA A 293 29.68 -16.57 16.77
CA ALA A 293 29.30 -16.73 18.17
C ALA A 293 30.52 -16.39 19.05
N ALA A 294 30.36 -15.49 20.01
CA ALA A 294 31.42 -15.25 20.99
C ALA A 294 31.73 -16.58 21.70
N PRO A 295 33.02 -16.86 22.00
CA PRO A 295 33.43 -18.08 22.67
C PRO A 295 32.85 -18.20 24.09
#